data_AF-A0A2V6X4M6-F1
#
_entry.id   AF-A0A2V6X4M6-F1
#
_cell.length_a   1.000
_cell.length_b   1.000
_cell.length_c   1.000
_cell.angle_alpha   90.00
_cell.angle_beta   90.00
_cell.angle_gamma   90.00
#
_symmetry.space_group_name_H-M   'P 1'
#
loop_
_entity.id
_entity.type
_entity.pdbx_description
1 polymer ?
#
loop_
_entity_poly.entity_id
_entity_poly.type
_entity_poly.pdbx_seq_one_letter_code
_entity_poly.pdbx_strand_id
1 'polypeptide(L)'
;IPGFFEPYTLRGRDYVDGGVGFSGHADLAAEAGADVVIVVNPLVPNLDGGVVPLRNRGLYSIMEQAGRIYSQNLLLLGLSTLRVKHPRTEFHLIQPSREETPMGGPSMGFEASRAALRFGYESTKEWLAGQGMKVLRGMLTVPHLA
;
A
#
# COMPACT_ATOMS: atom_id res chain seq x y z
N ILE A 1 -2.51 7.11 14.14
CA ILE A 1 -1.17 7.13 13.50
C ILE A 1 -0.15 7.61 14.53
N PRO A 2 0.85 6.79 14.91
CA PRO A 2 1.88 7.21 15.86
C PRO A 2 2.54 8.54 15.44
N GLY A 3 2.73 9.45 16.40
CA GLY A 3 3.27 10.80 16.14
C GLY A 3 2.22 11.86 15.79
N PHE A 4 1.01 11.46 15.38
CA PHE A 4 -0.11 12.38 15.09
C PHE A 4 -1.29 12.24 16.05
N PHE A 5 -1.55 11.02 16.52
CA PHE A 5 -2.68 10.71 17.39
C PHE A 5 -2.21 9.91 18.60
N GLU A 6 -2.85 10.14 19.75
CA GLU A 6 -2.67 9.30 20.93
C GLU A 6 -3.15 7.86 20.68
N PRO A 7 -2.55 6.86 21.33
CA PRO A 7 -3.10 5.50 21.33
C PRO A 7 -4.54 5.49 21.85
N TYR A 8 -5.39 4.65 21.26
CA TYR A 8 -6.78 4.49 21.71
C TYR A 8 -6.91 3.26 22.60
N THR A 9 -7.32 3.45 23.85
CA THR A 9 -7.53 2.33 24.79
C THR A 9 -8.87 1.65 24.55
N LEU A 10 -8.85 0.36 24.23
CA LEU A 10 -10.02 -0.49 24.10
C LEU A 10 -9.82 -1.77 24.91
N ARG A 11 -10.75 -2.08 25.83
CA ARG A 11 -10.69 -3.28 26.69
C ARG A 11 -9.36 -3.44 27.43
N GLY A 12 -8.81 -2.34 27.94
CA GLY A 12 -7.56 -2.32 28.72
C GLY A 12 -6.28 -2.52 27.90
N ARG A 13 -6.34 -2.36 26.57
CA ARG A 13 -5.18 -2.40 25.68
C ARG A 13 -5.13 -1.13 24.83
N ASP A 14 -3.93 -0.62 24.61
CA ASP A 14 -3.70 0.55 23.77
C ASP A 14 -3.47 0.14 22.33
N TYR A 15 -4.26 0.73 21.43
CA TYR A 15 -4.20 0.48 19.99
C TYR A 15 -3.65 1.70 19.27
N VAL A 16 -2.83 1.42 18.26
CA VAL A 16 -2.33 2.42 17.32
C VAL A 16 -2.83 2.09 15.91
N ASP A 17 -2.50 2.93 14.95
CA ASP A 17 -2.84 2.71 13.55
C ASP A 17 -2.30 1.37 13.03
N GLY A 18 -3.13 0.61 12.31
CA GLY A 18 -2.79 -0.72 11.82
C GLY A 18 -1.67 -0.73 10.77
N GLY A 19 -1.27 0.41 10.20
CA GLY A 19 -0.14 0.51 9.28
C GLY A 19 1.19 0.07 9.89
N VAL A 20 1.29 -0.03 11.22
CA VAL A 20 2.46 -0.62 11.91
C VAL A 20 2.50 -2.15 11.85
N GLY A 21 1.39 -2.78 11.45
CA GLY A 21 1.20 -4.22 11.38
C GLY A 21 1.76 -4.89 10.12
N PHE A 22 1.33 -6.12 9.87
CA PHE A 22 1.90 -7.00 8.84
C PHE A 22 1.14 -6.89 7.49
N SER A 23 1.88 -6.92 6.37
CA SER A 23 1.38 -7.17 5.00
C SER A 23 0.22 -6.32 4.47
N GLY A 24 -0.08 -5.15 5.05
CA GLY A 24 -1.30 -4.41 4.70
C GLY A 24 -2.59 -5.20 4.98
N HIS A 25 -2.53 -6.18 5.88
CA HIS A 25 -3.65 -7.06 6.28
C HIS A 25 -4.23 -7.94 5.16
N ALA A 26 -3.43 -8.24 4.13
CA ALA A 26 -3.83 -9.12 3.03
C ALA A 26 -4.11 -10.57 3.48
N ASP A 27 -3.53 -10.97 4.62
CA ASP A 27 -3.79 -12.25 5.29
C ASP A 27 -5.26 -12.42 5.66
N LEU A 28 -5.91 -11.38 6.20
CA LEU A 28 -7.31 -11.47 6.60
C LEU A 28 -8.24 -11.87 5.44
N ALA A 29 -7.99 -11.34 4.24
CA ALA A 29 -8.76 -11.70 3.06
C ALA A 29 -8.51 -13.15 2.61
N ALA A 30 -7.24 -13.60 2.68
CA ALA A 30 -6.87 -14.96 2.34
C ALA A 30 -7.41 -15.99 3.35
N GLU A 31 -7.38 -15.66 4.64
CA GLU A 31 -7.96 -16.46 5.73
C GLU A 31 -9.48 -16.55 5.63
N ALA A 32 -10.14 -15.49 5.16
CA ALA A 32 -11.56 -15.50 4.83
C ALA A 32 -11.90 -16.34 3.58
N GLY A 33 -10.89 -16.91 2.89
CA GLY A 33 -11.08 -17.80 1.76
C GLY A 33 -11.12 -17.13 0.40
N ALA A 34 -10.62 -15.90 0.26
CA ALA A 34 -10.54 -15.25 -1.04
C ALA A 34 -9.59 -15.99 -2.00
N ASP A 35 -10.06 -16.25 -3.23
CA ASP A 35 -9.21 -16.79 -4.31
C ASP A 35 -8.26 -15.72 -4.87
N VAL A 36 -8.64 -14.45 -4.82
CA VAL A 36 -7.84 -13.32 -5.30
C VAL A 36 -7.88 -12.16 -4.31
N VAL A 37 -6.71 -11.62 -3.99
CA VAL A 37 -6.53 -10.44 -3.14
C VAL A 37 -5.76 -9.37 -3.91
N ILE A 38 -6.40 -8.22 -4.15
CA ILE A 38 -5.75 -7.04 -4.72
C ILE A 38 -5.32 -6.13 -3.57
N VAL A 39 -4.01 -5.90 -3.48
CA VAL A 39 -3.39 -5.03 -2.49
C VAL A 39 -2.98 -3.73 -3.16
N VAL A 40 -3.49 -2.61 -2.66
CA VAL A 40 -3.17 -1.28 -3.18
C VAL A 40 -2.20 -0.60 -2.22
N ASN A 41 -0.97 -0.36 -2.65
CA ASN A 41 0.04 0.34 -1.87
C ASN A 41 0.36 1.71 -2.49
N PRO A 42 -0.12 2.82 -1.92
CA PRO A 42 0.20 4.15 -2.40
C PRO A 42 1.55 4.69 -1.85
N LEU A 43 2.18 3.99 -0.90
CA LEU A 43 3.37 4.44 -0.20
C LEU A 43 4.61 3.69 -0.70
N VAL A 44 5.28 4.29 -1.67
CA VAL A 44 6.59 3.82 -2.14
C VAL A 44 7.69 4.84 -1.76
N PRO A 45 8.95 4.40 -1.61
CA PRO A 45 10.07 5.30 -1.36
C PRO A 45 10.26 6.26 -2.53
N ASN A 46 10.50 7.54 -2.21
CA ASN A 46 10.87 8.53 -3.21
C ASN A 46 12.32 8.27 -3.63
N LEU A 47 12.58 8.03 -4.93
CA LEU A 47 13.94 7.91 -5.45
C LEU A 47 14.57 9.26 -5.72
N ASP A 48 13.77 10.25 -6.07
CA ASP A 48 14.27 11.59 -6.32
C ASP A 48 14.77 12.21 -5.02
N GLY A 49 16.08 12.40 -4.95
CA GLY A 49 16.80 13.13 -3.92
C GLY A 49 16.34 14.59 -3.76
N GLY A 50 15.33 15.01 -4.54
CA GLY A 50 14.70 16.32 -4.60
C GLY A 50 15.73 17.41 -4.86
N VAL A 51 15.29 18.67 -4.84
CA VAL A 51 16.22 19.80 -4.94
C VAL A 51 17.10 19.91 -3.69
N VAL A 52 16.58 19.46 -2.53
CA VAL A 52 17.24 19.53 -1.23
C VAL A 52 17.60 18.11 -0.76
N PRO A 53 18.86 17.82 -0.39
CA PRO A 53 19.25 16.52 0.16
C PRO A 53 18.42 16.13 1.38
N LEU A 54 18.04 14.86 1.52
CA LEU A 54 17.17 14.36 2.60
C LEU A 54 17.62 14.81 4.00
N ARG A 55 18.94 14.80 4.26
CA ARG A 55 19.53 15.26 5.52
C ARG A 55 19.19 16.70 5.91
N ASN A 56 18.83 17.54 4.93
CA ASN A 56 18.53 18.96 5.11
C ASN A 56 17.01 19.24 5.10
N ARG A 57 16.14 18.21 5.03
CA ARG A 57 14.67 18.38 4.93
C ARG A 57 13.95 18.34 6.28
N GLY A 58 14.68 18.25 7.38
CA GLY A 58 14.14 18.15 8.73
C GLY A 58 13.68 16.74 9.13
N LEU A 59 13.49 16.56 10.44
CA LEU A 59 13.21 15.25 11.05
C LEU A 59 11.99 14.55 10.45
N TYR A 60 10.89 15.27 10.25
CA TYR A 60 9.65 14.72 9.71
C TYR A 60 9.86 14.07 8.33
N SER A 61 10.50 14.77 7.40
CA SER A 61 10.78 14.27 6.05
C SER A 61 11.69 13.03 6.06
N ILE A 62 12.65 12.97 6.99
CA ILE A 62 13.53 11.83 7.18
C ILE A 62 12.74 10.62 7.69
N MET A 63 11.88 10.82 8.70
CA MET A 63 11.02 9.78 9.25
C MET A 63 10.00 9.27 8.23
N GLU A 64 9.38 10.16 7.46
CA GLU A 64 8.45 9.78 6.37
C GLU A 64 9.14 8.91 5.31
N GLN A 65 10.34 9.30 4.86
CA GLN A 65 11.08 8.50 3.89
C GLN A 65 11.51 7.14 4.47
N ALA A 66 11.98 7.11 5.71
CA ALA A 66 12.32 5.86 6.40
C ALA A 66 11.09 4.95 6.55
N GLY A 67 9.94 5.52 6.91
CA GLY A 67 8.66 4.84 7.01
C GLY A 67 8.21 4.24 5.69
N ARG A 68 8.32 4.98 4.57
CA ARG A 68 8.01 4.46 3.22
C ARG A 68 8.89 3.28 2.83
N ILE A 69 10.19 3.34 3.13
CA ILE A 69 11.13 2.24 2.88
C ILE A 69 10.74 1.02 3.72
N TYR A 70 10.54 1.21 5.02
CA TYR A 70 10.18 0.14 5.93
C TYR A 70 8.85 -0.51 5.56
N SER A 71 7.81 0.29 5.35
CA SER A 71 6.46 -0.16 5.00
C SER A 71 6.45 -0.97 3.70
N GLN A 72 7.13 -0.48 2.65
CA GLN A 72 7.19 -1.22 1.38
C GLN A 72 7.93 -2.56 1.56
N ASN A 73 9.05 -2.58 2.27
CA ASN A 73 9.80 -3.81 2.50
C ASN A 73 8.99 -4.85 3.29
N LEU A 74 8.32 -4.43 4.36
CA LEU A 74 7.43 -5.28 5.13
C LEU A 74 6.29 -5.84 4.27
N LEU A 75 5.69 -5.01 3.43
CA LEU A 75 4.62 -5.44 2.53
C LEU A 75 5.11 -6.53 1.56
N LEU A 76 6.25 -6.31 0.91
CA LEU A 76 6.79 -7.27 -0.07
C LEU A 76 7.21 -8.60 0.57
N LEU A 77 7.87 -8.56 1.73
CA LEU A 77 8.21 -9.76 2.51
C LEU A 77 6.96 -10.49 3.00
N GLY A 78 5.98 -9.71 3.45
CA GLY A 78 4.69 -10.19 3.90
C GLY A 78 3.93 -10.94 2.82
N LEU A 79 3.76 -10.32 1.65
CA LEU A 79 3.12 -10.95 0.49
C LEU A 79 3.87 -12.20 0.02
N SER A 80 5.19 -12.21 0.09
CA SER A 80 6.00 -13.40 -0.23
C SER A 80 5.70 -14.55 0.74
N THR A 81 5.55 -14.24 2.03
CA THR A 81 5.14 -15.22 3.05
C THR A 81 3.70 -15.70 2.84
N LEU A 82 2.77 -14.79 2.53
CA LEU A 82 1.37 -15.12 2.34
C LEU A 82 1.12 -16.01 1.12
N ARG A 83 1.86 -15.80 0.03
CA ARG A 83 1.82 -16.68 -1.15
C ARG A 83 2.18 -18.13 -0.82
N VAL A 84 3.10 -18.35 0.12
CA VAL A 84 3.47 -19.69 0.58
C VAL A 84 2.40 -20.27 1.51
N LYS A 85 1.88 -19.47 2.44
CA LYS A 85 0.87 -19.90 3.42
C LYS A 85 -0.50 -20.17 2.81
N HIS A 86 -0.88 -19.40 1.79
CA HIS A 86 -2.18 -19.45 1.12
C HIS A 86 -1.98 -19.72 -0.37
N PRO A 87 -1.55 -20.94 -0.75
CA PRO A 87 -1.24 -21.27 -2.15
C PRO A 87 -2.47 -21.26 -3.08
N ARG A 88 -3.69 -21.22 -2.51
CA ARG A 88 -4.94 -21.06 -3.27
C ARG A 88 -5.30 -19.61 -3.56
N THR A 89 -4.66 -18.65 -2.89
CA THR A 89 -4.98 -17.24 -3.00
C THR A 89 -3.94 -16.54 -3.88
N GLU A 90 -4.40 -15.90 -4.95
CA GLU A 90 -3.57 -15.05 -5.80
C GLU A 90 -3.47 -13.64 -5.21
N PHE A 91 -2.25 -13.17 -4.97
CA PHE A 91 -2.00 -11.82 -4.45
C PHE A 91 -1.44 -10.91 -5.54
N HIS A 92 -2.18 -9.85 -5.89
CA HIS A 92 -1.76 -8.82 -6.83
C HIS A 92 -1.48 -7.51 -6.11
N LEU A 93 -0.28 -6.96 -6.32
CA LEU A 93 0.11 -5.67 -5.76
C LEU A 93 0.00 -4.59 -6.83
N ILE A 94 -0.82 -3.58 -6.57
CA ILE A 94 -0.90 -2.35 -7.34
C ILE A 94 -0.20 -1.27 -6.52
N GLN A 95 0.88 -0.71 -7.07
CA GLN A 95 1.61 0.39 -6.46
C GLN A 95 2.25 1.26 -7.55
N PRO A 96 2.47 2.55 -7.30
CA PRO A 96 3.13 3.42 -8.28
C PRO A 96 4.59 3.04 -8.50
N SER A 97 5.13 3.46 -9.66
CA SER A 97 6.57 3.50 -9.87
C SER A 97 7.23 4.42 -8.84
N ARG A 98 8.45 4.09 -8.44
CA ARG A 98 9.24 4.94 -7.54
C ARG A 98 9.66 6.26 -8.19
N GLU A 99 9.69 6.31 -9.52
CA GLU A 99 10.01 7.50 -10.32
C GLU A 99 8.82 8.46 -10.44
N GLU A 100 7.60 7.95 -10.28
CA GLU A 100 6.36 8.70 -10.54
C GLU A 100 5.63 9.05 -9.26
N THR A 101 6.30 9.03 -8.10
CA THR A 101 5.63 9.20 -6.82
C THR A 101 5.15 10.65 -6.66
N PRO A 102 3.83 10.92 -6.69
CA PRO A 102 3.31 12.29 -6.74
C PRO A 102 3.26 12.94 -5.34
N MET A 103 3.60 12.20 -4.28
CA MET A 103 3.34 12.60 -2.89
C MET A 103 4.64 12.91 -2.14
N GLY A 104 5.16 14.12 -2.36
CA GLY A 104 6.31 14.69 -1.65
C GLY A 104 5.98 15.50 -0.38
N GLY A 105 4.77 15.36 0.18
CA GLY A 105 4.31 16.16 1.32
C GLY A 105 3.07 15.59 2.02
N PRO A 106 2.54 16.28 3.06
CA PRO A 106 1.38 15.81 3.81
C PRO A 106 0.16 15.63 2.90
N SER A 107 -0.42 14.44 2.89
CA SER A 107 -1.58 14.08 2.05
C SER A 107 -2.92 14.64 2.54
N MET A 108 -2.91 15.44 3.62
CA MET A 108 -4.10 15.91 4.33
C MET A 108 -4.71 17.20 3.75
N GLY A 109 -4.03 17.88 2.82
CA GLY A 109 -4.58 19.06 2.15
C GLY A 109 -5.53 18.69 1.01
N PHE A 110 -6.61 19.45 0.81
CA PHE A 110 -7.62 19.18 -0.22
C PHE A 110 -7.03 18.95 -1.63
N GLU A 111 -6.10 19.82 -2.05
CA GLU A 111 -5.44 19.70 -3.35
C GLU A 111 -4.53 18.46 -3.44
N ALA A 112 -3.80 18.15 -2.36
CA ALA A 112 -2.96 16.96 -2.29
C ALA A 112 -3.81 15.68 -2.35
N SER A 113 -4.93 15.63 -1.61
CA SER A 113 -5.86 14.50 -1.65
C SER A 113 -6.49 14.36 -3.04
N ARG A 114 -6.90 15.46 -3.68
CA ARG A 114 -7.45 15.45 -5.05
C ARG A 114 -6.45 14.95 -6.08
N ALA A 115 -5.20 15.40 -5.98
CA ALA A 115 -4.11 14.93 -6.84
C ALA A 115 -3.85 13.43 -6.64
N ALA A 116 -3.79 12.96 -5.39
CA ALA A 116 -3.60 11.55 -5.06
C ALA A 116 -4.74 10.67 -5.61
N LEU A 117 -6.00 11.12 -5.49
CA LEU A 117 -7.15 10.39 -6.05
C LEU A 117 -7.08 10.28 -7.57
N ARG A 118 -6.80 11.39 -8.27
CA ARG A 118 -6.65 11.37 -9.74
C ARG A 118 -5.51 10.46 -10.17
N PHE A 119 -4.37 10.56 -9.50
CA PHE A 119 -3.23 9.70 -9.79
C PHE A 119 -3.56 8.23 -9.56
N GLY A 120 -4.17 7.87 -8.44
CA GLY A 120 -4.58 6.50 -8.14
C GLY A 120 -5.54 5.94 -9.20
N TYR A 121 -6.49 6.75 -9.66
CA TYR A 121 -7.42 6.38 -10.72
C TYR A 121 -6.73 6.15 -12.07
N GLU A 122 -5.91 7.11 -12.55
CA GLU A 122 -5.25 7.00 -13.84
C GLU A 122 -4.21 5.87 -13.87
N SER A 123 -3.37 5.77 -12.84
CA SER A 123 -2.37 4.68 -12.75
C SER A 123 -3.01 3.30 -12.67
N THR A 124 -4.15 3.17 -11.97
CA THR A 124 -4.88 1.90 -11.91
C THR A 124 -5.50 1.57 -13.27
N LYS A 125 -6.06 2.55 -13.99
CA LYS A 125 -6.57 2.34 -15.35
C LYS A 125 -5.47 1.85 -16.30
N GLU A 126 -4.31 2.47 -16.27
CA GLU A 126 -3.16 2.07 -17.08
C GLU A 126 -2.70 0.65 -16.73
N TRP A 127 -2.61 0.34 -15.43
CA TRP A 127 -2.29 -1.00 -14.97
C TRP A 127 -3.30 -2.04 -15.47
N LEU A 128 -4.61 -1.75 -15.38
CA LEU A 128 -5.67 -2.63 -15.86
C LEU A 128 -5.62 -2.86 -17.37
N ALA A 129 -5.29 -1.83 -18.16
CA ALA A 129 -5.16 -1.94 -19.62
C ALA A 129 -3.96 -2.79 -20.05
N GLY A 130 -2.93 -2.89 -19.21
CA GLY A 130 -1.74 -3.71 -19.45
C GLY A 130 -1.73 -5.00 -18.62
N GLN A 131 -1.05 -4.94 -17.48
CA GLN A 131 -0.74 -6.11 -16.64
C GLN A 131 -1.98 -6.74 -15.99
N GLY A 132 -2.98 -5.91 -15.66
CA GLY A 132 -4.22 -6.32 -15.00
C GLY A 132 -5.16 -7.14 -15.89
N MET A 133 -4.98 -7.12 -17.21
CA MET A 133 -5.80 -7.90 -18.13
C MET A 133 -5.77 -9.41 -17.84
N LYS A 134 -4.65 -9.94 -17.35
CA LYS A 134 -4.55 -11.36 -16.98
C LYS A 134 -5.37 -11.67 -15.73
N VAL A 135 -5.33 -10.78 -14.74
CA VAL A 135 -6.12 -10.89 -13.49
C VAL A 135 -7.61 -10.83 -13.80
N LEU A 136 -8.04 -9.86 -14.61
CA LEU A 136 -9.43 -9.71 -15.03
C LEU A 136 -9.94 -10.95 -15.78
N ARG A 137 -9.12 -11.51 -16.69
CA ARG A 137 -9.48 -12.75 -17.40
C ARG A 137 -9.65 -13.92 -16.44
N GLY A 138 -8.73 -14.08 -15.47
CA GLY A 138 -8.83 -15.10 -14.43
C GLY A 138 -10.14 -14.99 -13.64
N MET A 139 -10.45 -13.79 -13.14
CA MET A 139 -11.69 -13.51 -12.39
C MET A 139 -12.96 -13.81 -13.20
N LEU A 140 -13.00 -13.46 -14.49
CA LEU A 140 -14.16 -13.69 -15.34
C LEU A 140 -14.36 -15.16 -15.77
N THR A 141 -13.33 -16.00 -15.62
CA THR A 141 -13.41 -17.43 -15.94
C THR A 141 -13.77 -18.33 -14.75
N VAL A 142 -13.77 -17.81 -13.52
CA VAL A 142 -14.23 -18.56 -12.36
C VAL A 142 -15.77 -18.62 -12.41
N PRO A 143 -16.38 -19.81 -12.57
CA PRO A 143 -17.82 -19.92 -12.44
C PRO A 143 -18.17 -19.59 -10.99
N HIS A 144 -18.97 -18.55 -10.76
CA HIS A 144 -19.60 -18.35 -9.47
C HIS A 144 -20.48 -19.59 -9.20
N LEU A 145 -19.98 -20.52 -8.38
CA LEU A 145 -20.81 -21.54 -7.77
C LEU A 145 -21.75 -20.80 -6.82
N ALA A 146 -22.99 -20.63 -7.29
CA ALA A 146 -24.12 -20.14 -6.50
C ALA A 146 -24.43 -21.08 -5.33
#